data_AF-W4V384-F1
#
_entry.id   AF-W4V384-F1
#
_cell.length_a   1.000
_cell.length_b   1.000
_cell.length_c   1.000
_cell.angle_alpha   90.00
_cell.angle_beta   90.00
_cell.angle_gamma   90.00
#
_symmetry.space_group_name_H-M   'P 1'
#
loop_
_entity.id
_entity.type
_entity.pdbx_description
1 polymer ?
#
loop_
_entity_poly.entity_id
_entity_poly.type
_entity_poly.pdbx_seq_one_letter_code
_entity_poly.pdbx_strand_id
1 'polypeptide(L)'
;MYFAKPVDDYEGTYEYHVKKCTEILDFEIRSKYLILERILSNYGIDIEDFIQKIKTAVIFHDFGKLNSYFQDYMKRIIEKKKLSGIKHFRHEVLSCLFLMANEKSKEAYFPYHILAVLGHHKMLSADLKNFERERVWQDKWPEISEEAVKHALEVAREQGIKVDGKGSIEGRNINNYLNALLKLALALYDKDRERLRLIYSISKGLLQNCDWIASSKIDYNDVCFINVSAHDIEKKLREKLERESKKYVKREFHSICANTYGDIVAIAPTGSGKTEAALMWAQNSRTSKIIFLMPTMVTSNSLYERLSTCYFPKTSCGLSHSGAETYFYRKSKEDEKENDYDKFQILHQKAFIPAVMVSTVDQLLSTEFHTGLWNQKEYALVGSSVIFDEIHAYDSYTIGL
;
A
#
# COMPACT_ATOMS: atom_id res chain seq x y z
N MET A 1 -1.72 0.19 -29.50
CA MET A 1 -1.06 0.30 -28.19
C MET A 1 -1.94 1.15 -27.29
N TYR A 2 -2.19 0.69 -26.07
CA TYR A 2 -2.95 1.44 -25.06
C TYR A 2 -1.99 1.83 -23.93
N PHE A 3 -1.98 3.11 -23.58
CA PHE A 3 -1.04 3.67 -22.62
C PHE A 3 -1.65 3.77 -21.23
N ALA A 4 -0.87 3.47 -20.19
CA ALA A 4 -1.15 3.80 -18.79
C ALA A 4 -0.28 4.94 -18.28
N LYS A 5 0.89 5.17 -18.90
CA LYS A 5 1.81 6.29 -18.65
C LYS A 5 2.20 6.93 -19.98
N PRO A 6 2.56 8.23 -19.99
CA PRO A 6 2.91 8.94 -21.23
C PRO A 6 4.37 8.68 -21.64
N VAL A 7 4.70 7.40 -21.88
CA VAL A 7 6.00 6.94 -22.34
C VAL A 7 5.79 6.16 -23.64
N ASP A 8 6.55 6.50 -24.69
CA ASP A 8 6.39 5.93 -26.04
C ASP A 8 7.17 4.61 -26.22
N ASP A 9 6.96 3.69 -25.29
CA ASP A 9 7.56 2.35 -25.29
C ASP A 9 6.65 1.34 -24.59
N TYR A 10 7.13 0.11 -24.44
CA TYR A 10 6.38 -0.94 -23.75
C TYR A 10 6.12 -0.61 -22.28
N GLU A 11 7.02 0.08 -21.58
CA GLU A 11 6.85 0.45 -20.17
C GLU A 11 5.73 1.47 -19.94
N GLY A 12 5.40 2.26 -20.98
CA GLY A 12 4.26 3.16 -20.99
C GLY A 12 2.89 2.47 -21.12
N THR A 13 2.86 1.17 -21.48
CA THR A 13 1.61 0.49 -21.83
C THR A 13 0.78 0.07 -20.63
N TYR A 14 -0.53 -0.05 -20.87
CA TYR A 14 -1.48 -0.64 -19.91
C TYR A 14 -1.09 -2.08 -19.54
N GLU A 15 -0.70 -2.87 -20.54
CA GLU A 15 -0.28 -4.26 -20.36
C GLU A 15 0.92 -4.38 -19.42
N TYR A 16 1.98 -3.58 -19.65
CA TYR A 16 3.15 -3.57 -18.78
C TYR A 16 2.78 -3.21 -17.33
N HIS A 17 1.97 -2.16 -17.14
CA HIS A 17 1.53 -1.74 -15.82
C HIS A 17 0.76 -2.84 -15.08
N VAL A 18 -0.18 -3.51 -15.76
CA VAL A 18 -0.96 -4.61 -15.19
C VAL A 18 -0.07 -5.81 -14.85
N LYS A 19 0.87 -6.17 -15.73
CA LYS A 19 1.84 -7.25 -15.47
C LYS A 19 2.68 -6.95 -14.24
N LYS A 20 3.22 -5.73 -14.13
CA LYS A 20 3.97 -5.28 -12.94
C LYS A 20 3.14 -5.31 -11.66
N CYS A 21 1.92 -4.80 -11.69
CA CYS A 21 1.03 -4.86 -10.52
C CYS A 21 0.73 -6.30 -10.09
N THR A 22 0.55 -7.21 -11.04
CA THR A 22 0.26 -8.62 -10.77
C THR A 22 1.47 -9.36 -10.22
N GLU A 23 2.67 -9.09 -10.74
CA GLU A 23 3.95 -9.62 -10.19
C GLU A 23 4.11 -9.24 -8.71
N ILE A 24 3.84 -7.98 -8.36
CA ILE A 24 3.92 -7.47 -6.99
C ILE A 24 2.85 -8.13 -6.11
N LEU A 25 1.61 -8.24 -6.61
CA LEU A 25 0.53 -8.90 -5.89
C LEU A 25 0.87 -10.36 -5.56
N ASP A 26 1.35 -11.12 -6.54
CA ASP A 26 1.67 -12.54 -6.35
C ASP A 26 2.79 -12.73 -5.31
N PHE A 27 3.73 -11.79 -5.22
CA PHE A 27 4.74 -11.77 -4.15
C PHE A 27 4.13 -11.43 -2.79
N GLU A 28 3.33 -10.35 -2.70
CA GLU A 28 2.67 -9.92 -1.47
C GLU A 28 1.81 -11.04 -0.86
N ILE A 29 0.97 -11.68 -1.68
CA ILE A 29 0.14 -12.83 -1.29
C ILE A 29 1.01 -13.99 -0.80
N ARG A 30 2.06 -14.36 -1.54
CA ARG A 30 2.94 -15.48 -1.16
C ARG A 30 3.66 -15.22 0.16
N SER A 31 4.16 -14.00 0.35
CA SER A 31 4.92 -13.62 1.56
C SER A 31 4.04 -13.55 2.82
N LYS A 32 2.75 -13.23 2.66
CA LYS A 32 1.81 -13.03 3.77
C LYS A 32 0.72 -14.09 3.87
N TYR A 33 0.76 -15.16 3.06
CA TYR A 33 -0.33 -16.13 2.90
C TYR A 33 -0.89 -16.63 4.23
N LEU A 34 -0.04 -17.18 5.11
CA LEU A 34 -0.46 -17.76 6.39
C LEU A 34 -1.14 -16.72 7.32
N ILE A 35 -0.68 -15.47 7.27
CA ILE A 35 -1.23 -14.41 8.11
C ILE A 35 -2.55 -13.91 7.51
N LEU A 36 -2.62 -13.74 6.19
CA LEU A 36 -3.85 -13.40 5.49
C LEU A 36 -4.92 -14.48 5.70
N GLU A 37 -4.56 -15.75 5.59
CA GLU A 37 -5.47 -16.89 5.82
C GLU A 37 -6.05 -16.83 7.24
N ARG A 38 -5.18 -16.65 8.24
CA ARG A 38 -5.60 -16.51 9.64
C ARG A 38 -6.53 -15.30 9.86
N ILE A 39 -6.21 -14.16 9.27
CA ILE A 39 -7.03 -12.95 9.39
C ILE A 39 -8.39 -13.18 8.72
N LEU A 40 -8.40 -13.61 7.45
CA LEU A 40 -9.60 -13.78 6.65
C LEU A 40 -10.54 -14.86 7.21
N SER A 41 -9.99 -15.99 7.68
CA SER A 41 -10.77 -17.07 8.30
C SER A 41 -11.48 -16.63 9.57
N ASN A 42 -10.87 -15.77 10.40
CA ASN A 42 -11.54 -15.18 11.57
C ASN A 42 -12.79 -14.38 11.20
N TYR A 43 -12.88 -13.93 9.95
CA TYR A 43 -13.99 -13.14 9.42
C TYR A 43 -14.92 -13.92 8.48
N GLY A 44 -14.70 -15.23 8.34
CA GLY A 44 -15.49 -16.11 7.48
C GLY A 44 -15.26 -15.88 5.99
N ILE A 45 -14.07 -15.38 5.60
CA ILE A 45 -13.69 -15.20 4.20
C ILE A 45 -12.70 -16.29 3.81
N ASP A 46 -13.02 -16.99 2.74
CA ASP A 46 -12.13 -17.94 2.11
C ASP A 46 -10.96 -17.20 1.43
N ILE A 47 -9.73 -17.66 1.70
CA ILE A 47 -8.53 -17.01 1.17
C ILE A 47 -8.43 -17.11 -0.36
N GLU A 48 -8.89 -18.21 -0.96
CA GLU A 48 -8.82 -18.40 -2.41
C GLU A 48 -9.83 -17.47 -3.12
N ASP A 49 -11.05 -17.35 -2.60
CA ASP A 49 -12.03 -16.35 -3.06
C ASP A 49 -11.49 -14.91 -2.91
N PHE A 50 -10.83 -14.61 -1.78
CA PHE A 50 -10.19 -13.31 -1.57
C PHE A 50 -9.09 -13.03 -2.61
N ILE A 51 -8.16 -13.96 -2.80
CA ILE A 51 -7.07 -13.84 -3.76
C ILE A 51 -7.63 -13.66 -5.17
N GLN A 52 -8.64 -14.44 -5.56
CA GLN A 52 -9.26 -14.33 -6.87
C GLN A 52 -9.90 -12.94 -7.08
N LYS A 53 -10.63 -12.43 -6.10
CA LYS A 53 -11.27 -11.10 -6.16
C LYS A 53 -10.25 -9.97 -6.21
N ILE A 54 -9.20 -10.01 -5.38
CA ILE A 54 -8.16 -8.98 -5.39
C ILE A 54 -7.31 -9.04 -6.66
N LYS A 55 -6.97 -10.23 -7.15
CA LYS A 55 -6.25 -10.37 -8.42
C LYS A 55 -7.05 -9.80 -9.58
N THR A 56 -8.37 -10.06 -9.61
CA THR A 56 -9.28 -9.43 -10.56
C THR A 56 -9.30 -7.90 -10.40
N ALA A 57 -9.36 -7.40 -9.15
CA ALA A 57 -9.33 -5.97 -8.84
C ALA A 57 -8.05 -5.31 -9.36
N VAL A 58 -6.88 -5.89 -9.09
CA VAL A 58 -5.57 -5.38 -9.50
C VAL A 58 -5.42 -5.38 -11.02
N ILE A 59 -5.86 -6.42 -11.71
CA ILE A 59 -5.80 -6.47 -13.18
C ILE A 59 -6.67 -5.40 -13.83
N PHE A 60 -7.86 -5.15 -13.28
CA PHE A 60 -8.83 -4.23 -13.87
C PHE A 60 -8.91 -2.84 -13.20
N HIS A 61 -8.09 -2.53 -12.18
CA HIS A 61 -8.19 -1.24 -11.46
C HIS A 61 -8.06 -0.04 -12.39
N ASP A 62 -7.21 -0.18 -13.40
CA ASP A 62 -6.89 0.81 -14.41
C ASP A 62 -7.57 0.54 -15.76
N PHE A 63 -8.48 -0.42 -15.84
CA PHE A 63 -9.23 -0.73 -17.07
C PHE A 63 -9.84 0.53 -17.71
N GLY A 64 -10.35 1.43 -16.89
CA GLY A 64 -10.88 2.70 -17.34
C GLY A 64 -9.89 3.58 -18.08
N LYS A 65 -8.57 3.42 -17.95
CA LYS A 65 -7.56 4.19 -18.70
C LYS A 65 -7.61 3.88 -20.20
N LEU A 66 -8.24 2.79 -20.59
CA LEU A 66 -8.46 2.42 -22.00
C LEU A 66 -9.50 3.30 -22.72
N ASN A 67 -10.14 4.22 -21.99
CA ASN A 67 -11.13 5.13 -22.55
C ASN A 67 -10.51 6.16 -23.51
N SER A 68 -11.32 6.63 -24.46
CA SER A 68 -10.88 7.55 -25.51
C SER A 68 -10.25 8.86 -25.00
N TYR A 69 -10.75 9.44 -23.92
CA TYR A 69 -10.23 10.70 -23.37
C TYR A 69 -8.85 10.52 -22.72
N PHE A 70 -8.66 9.44 -21.97
CA PHE A 70 -7.36 9.14 -21.35
C PHE A 70 -6.31 8.82 -22.42
N GLN A 71 -6.67 8.03 -23.44
CA GLN A 71 -5.76 7.71 -24.54
C GLN A 71 -5.39 8.93 -25.39
N ASP A 72 -6.33 9.84 -25.67
CA ASP A 72 -6.01 11.12 -26.34
C ASP A 72 -5.06 11.97 -25.50
N TYR A 73 -5.28 12.04 -24.18
CA TYR A 73 -4.39 12.74 -23.26
C TYR A 73 -2.96 12.18 -23.26
N MET A 74 -2.80 10.85 -23.16
CA MET A 74 -1.49 10.20 -23.21
C MET A 74 -0.76 10.47 -24.53
N LYS A 75 -1.44 10.29 -25.66
CA LYS A 75 -0.86 10.52 -27.00
C LYS A 75 -0.39 11.95 -27.17
N ARG A 76 -1.18 12.94 -26.76
CA ARG A 76 -0.79 14.35 -26.88
C ARG A 76 0.43 14.70 -26.02
N ILE A 77 0.58 14.10 -24.84
CA ILE A 77 1.80 14.30 -24.03
C ILE A 77 3.02 13.71 -24.75
N ILE A 78 2.91 12.47 -25.22
CA ILE A 78 3.97 11.76 -25.95
C ILE A 78 4.40 12.57 -27.19
N GLU A 79 3.43 13.04 -27.98
CA GLU A 79 3.65 13.82 -29.21
C GLU A 79 3.96 15.30 -28.95
N LYS A 80 4.05 15.73 -27.67
CA LYS A 80 4.27 17.13 -27.26
C LYS A 80 3.26 18.12 -27.88
N LYS A 81 2.01 17.69 -28.08
CA LYS A 81 0.91 18.49 -28.61
C LYS A 81 0.22 19.31 -27.51
N LYS A 82 -0.53 20.34 -27.92
CA LYS A 82 -1.33 21.15 -26.99
C LYS A 82 -2.42 20.32 -26.30
N LEU A 83 -2.53 20.50 -24.99
CA LEU A 83 -3.54 19.83 -24.14
C LEU A 83 -4.89 20.57 -24.08
N SER A 84 -5.09 21.58 -24.93
CA SER A 84 -6.32 22.35 -25.00
C SER A 84 -7.51 21.48 -25.41
N GLY A 85 -8.61 21.59 -24.66
CA GLY A 85 -9.87 20.89 -24.95
C GLY A 85 -9.90 19.42 -24.52
N ILE A 86 -8.90 18.95 -23.78
CA ILE A 86 -8.91 17.58 -23.23
C ILE A 86 -9.96 17.47 -22.14
N LYS A 87 -10.78 16.42 -22.25
CA LYS A 87 -11.75 16.05 -21.24
C LYS A 87 -11.10 15.11 -20.24
N HIS A 88 -11.35 15.32 -18.95
CA HIS A 88 -10.84 14.48 -17.89
C HIS A 88 -11.97 13.73 -17.21
N PHE A 89 -11.95 12.41 -17.36
CA PHE A 89 -12.90 11.49 -16.74
C PHE A 89 -12.14 10.52 -15.84
N ARG A 90 -12.63 10.28 -14.62
CA ARG A 90 -11.98 9.37 -13.67
C ARG A 90 -12.08 7.92 -14.15
N HIS A 91 -10.92 7.33 -14.45
CA HIS A 91 -10.86 5.97 -14.99
C HIS A 91 -11.38 4.93 -14.00
N GLU A 92 -11.17 5.13 -12.71
CA GLU A 92 -11.65 4.23 -11.67
C GLU A 92 -13.18 4.01 -11.67
N VAL A 93 -13.96 4.98 -12.17
CA VAL A 93 -15.41 4.84 -12.32
C VAL A 93 -15.73 3.83 -13.42
N LEU A 94 -15.04 3.91 -14.57
CA LEU A 94 -15.22 2.97 -15.67
C LEU A 94 -14.72 1.57 -15.29
N SER A 95 -13.59 1.48 -14.59
CA SER A 95 -13.08 0.23 -14.02
C SER A 95 -14.08 -0.42 -13.07
N CYS A 96 -14.67 0.36 -12.16
CA CYS A 96 -15.71 -0.10 -11.24
C CYS A 96 -16.93 -0.65 -11.99
N LEU A 97 -17.44 0.06 -13.00
CA LEU A 97 -18.60 -0.37 -13.77
C LEU A 97 -18.33 -1.64 -14.58
N PHE A 98 -17.13 -1.78 -15.13
CA PHE A 98 -16.71 -3.00 -15.81
C PHE A 98 -16.70 -4.20 -14.85
N LEU A 99 -16.14 -4.04 -13.66
CA LEU A 99 -16.15 -5.10 -12.64
C LEU A 99 -17.58 -5.47 -12.22
N MET A 100 -18.45 -4.47 -11.99
CA MET A 100 -19.86 -4.72 -11.67
C MET A 100 -20.59 -5.48 -12.78
N ALA A 101 -20.34 -5.15 -14.06
CA ALA A 101 -20.97 -5.83 -15.20
C ALA A 101 -20.53 -7.30 -15.36
N ASN A 102 -19.33 -7.61 -14.87
CA ASN A 102 -18.73 -8.94 -14.97
C ASN A 102 -18.80 -9.74 -13.65
N GLU A 103 -19.45 -9.18 -12.63
CA GLU A 103 -19.68 -9.86 -11.36
C GLU A 103 -20.68 -11.01 -11.53
N LYS A 104 -20.31 -12.20 -11.09
CA LYS A 104 -21.11 -13.42 -11.27
C LYS A 104 -21.84 -13.85 -10.00
N SER A 105 -21.49 -13.29 -8.84
CA SER A 105 -22.14 -13.65 -7.59
C SER A 105 -23.63 -13.34 -7.63
N LYS A 106 -24.45 -14.35 -7.36
CA LYS A 106 -25.90 -14.20 -7.16
C LYS A 106 -26.26 -13.83 -5.72
N GLU A 107 -25.33 -14.01 -4.79
CA GLU A 107 -25.50 -13.68 -3.38
C GLU A 107 -24.97 -12.28 -3.09
N ALA A 108 -25.69 -11.56 -2.23
CA ALA A 108 -25.27 -10.25 -1.76
C ALA A 108 -24.08 -10.40 -0.79
N TYR A 109 -22.92 -9.92 -1.21
CA TYR A 109 -21.71 -9.87 -0.40
C TYR A 109 -21.19 -8.43 -0.33
N PHE A 110 -20.30 -8.14 0.61
CA PHE A 110 -19.67 -6.82 0.70
C PHE A 110 -18.62 -6.66 -0.41
N PRO A 111 -18.79 -5.73 -1.37
CA PRO A 111 -18.01 -5.70 -2.61
C PRO A 111 -16.66 -5.00 -2.43
N TYR A 112 -15.84 -5.47 -1.49
CA TYR A 112 -14.59 -4.83 -1.08
C TYR A 112 -13.61 -4.61 -2.25
N HIS A 113 -13.49 -5.53 -3.20
CA HIS A 113 -12.58 -5.41 -4.34
C HIS A 113 -13.05 -4.35 -5.35
N ILE A 114 -14.36 -4.26 -5.58
CA ILE A 114 -14.95 -3.23 -6.45
C ILE A 114 -14.81 -1.85 -5.80
N LEU A 115 -15.06 -1.75 -4.48
CA LEU A 115 -14.87 -0.51 -3.72
C LEU A 115 -13.40 -0.09 -3.67
N ALA A 116 -12.48 -1.05 -3.52
CA ALA A 116 -11.04 -0.79 -3.57
C ALA A 116 -10.65 -0.18 -4.92
N VAL A 117 -11.18 -0.71 -6.03
CA VAL A 117 -10.98 -0.15 -7.37
C VAL A 117 -11.62 1.23 -7.52
N LEU A 118 -12.86 1.44 -7.09
CA LEU A 118 -13.48 2.77 -7.18
C LEU A 118 -12.71 3.82 -6.37
N GLY A 119 -12.13 3.41 -5.23
CA GLY A 119 -11.46 4.29 -4.28
C GLY A 119 -9.93 4.36 -4.40
N HIS A 120 -9.29 3.76 -5.40
CA HIS A 120 -7.82 3.62 -5.40
C HIS A 120 -7.06 4.95 -5.54
N HIS A 121 -7.68 6.01 -6.09
CA HIS A 121 -7.08 7.35 -6.13
C HIS A 121 -7.77 8.39 -5.23
N LYS A 122 -9.00 8.14 -4.76
CA LYS A 122 -9.74 9.05 -3.86
C LYS A 122 -10.46 8.31 -2.75
N MET A 123 -10.66 9.00 -1.64
CA MET A 123 -11.48 8.47 -0.56
C MET A 123 -12.93 8.32 -1.02
N LEU A 124 -13.56 7.23 -0.62
CA LEU A 124 -14.99 7.03 -0.79
C LEU A 124 -15.72 7.73 0.35
N SER A 125 -16.76 8.47 0.00
CA SER A 125 -17.70 9.08 0.95
C SER A 125 -19.10 8.61 0.57
N ALA A 126 -20.02 8.60 1.54
CA ALA A 126 -21.40 8.14 1.32
C ALA A 126 -22.13 8.93 0.22
N ASP A 127 -21.72 10.17 -0.04
CA ASP A 127 -22.27 11.07 -1.05
C ASP A 127 -21.50 11.07 -2.39
N LEU A 128 -20.40 10.30 -2.50
CA LEU A 128 -19.49 10.29 -3.65
C LEU A 128 -18.96 11.69 -4.05
N LYS A 129 -18.75 12.59 -3.08
CA LYS A 129 -18.25 13.96 -3.33
C LYS A 129 -17.03 14.03 -4.25
N ASN A 130 -16.09 13.08 -4.12
CA ASN A 130 -14.87 13.02 -4.95
C ASN A 130 -15.11 12.60 -6.41
N PHE A 131 -16.35 12.26 -6.78
CA PHE A 131 -16.76 11.79 -8.10
C PHE A 131 -17.89 12.65 -8.69
N GLU A 132 -18.15 13.83 -8.10
CA GLU A 132 -19.27 14.67 -8.51
C GLU A 132 -19.21 15.06 -9.99
N ARG A 133 -18.01 15.36 -10.49
CA ARG A 133 -17.78 15.67 -11.92
C ARG A 133 -18.29 14.56 -12.83
N GLU A 134 -17.98 13.30 -12.52
CA GLU A 134 -18.44 12.16 -13.30
C GLU A 134 -19.95 11.95 -13.15
N ARG A 135 -20.52 12.23 -11.97
CA ARG A 135 -21.96 12.08 -11.71
C ARG A 135 -22.84 13.09 -12.45
N VAL A 136 -22.36 14.33 -12.63
CA VAL A 136 -23.08 15.39 -13.35
C VAL A 136 -22.56 15.62 -14.77
N TRP A 137 -21.82 14.63 -15.31
CA TRP A 137 -21.21 14.71 -16.62
C TRP A 137 -22.26 14.91 -17.72
N GLN A 138 -22.19 16.06 -18.41
CA GLN A 138 -23.19 16.46 -19.41
C GLN A 138 -22.90 15.92 -20.81
N ASP A 139 -21.62 15.70 -21.10
CA ASP A 139 -21.16 15.12 -22.36
C ASP A 139 -21.48 13.62 -22.44
N LYS A 140 -21.31 13.04 -23.63
CA LYS A 140 -21.22 11.58 -23.75
C LYS A 140 -20.08 11.08 -22.85
N TRP A 141 -20.35 10.05 -22.04
CA TRP A 141 -19.30 9.37 -21.28
C TRP A 141 -18.25 8.80 -22.24
N PRO A 142 -16.97 8.73 -21.83
CA PRO A 142 -15.94 8.20 -22.70
C PRO A 142 -16.16 6.70 -22.93
N GLU A 143 -16.11 6.29 -24.19
CA GLU A 143 -16.26 4.90 -24.59
C GLU A 143 -14.90 4.18 -24.53
N ILE A 144 -14.97 2.89 -24.20
CA ILE A 144 -13.86 1.94 -24.30
C ILE A 144 -14.22 1.03 -25.47
N SER A 145 -13.41 1.06 -26.54
CA SER A 145 -13.75 0.32 -27.77
C SER A 145 -13.71 -1.19 -27.56
N GLU A 146 -14.41 -1.96 -28.40
CA GLU A 146 -14.39 -3.42 -28.33
C GLU A 146 -12.98 -4.00 -28.43
N GLU A 147 -12.12 -3.38 -29.23
CA GLU A 147 -10.70 -3.78 -29.34
C GLU A 147 -9.95 -3.55 -28.02
N ALA A 148 -10.24 -2.45 -27.33
CA ALA A 148 -9.64 -2.15 -26.03
C ALA A 148 -10.11 -3.14 -24.96
N VAL A 149 -11.40 -3.49 -24.96
CA VAL A 149 -11.95 -4.54 -24.10
C VAL A 149 -11.27 -5.88 -24.39
N LYS A 150 -11.20 -6.31 -25.66
CA LYS A 150 -10.55 -7.57 -26.06
C LYS A 150 -9.09 -7.62 -25.60
N HIS A 151 -8.36 -6.52 -25.77
CA HIS A 151 -6.97 -6.42 -25.29
C HIS A 151 -6.89 -6.58 -23.76
N ALA A 152 -7.73 -5.90 -22.98
CA ALA A 152 -7.74 -6.05 -21.52
C ALA A 152 -8.06 -7.49 -21.08
N LEU A 153 -8.99 -8.16 -21.77
CA LEU A 153 -9.34 -9.56 -21.51
C LEU A 153 -8.21 -10.53 -21.85
N GLU A 154 -7.45 -10.24 -22.90
CA GLU A 154 -6.26 -11.01 -23.27
C GLU A 154 -5.18 -10.90 -22.21
N VAL A 155 -4.85 -9.66 -21.79
CA VAL A 155 -3.92 -9.40 -20.68
C VAL A 155 -4.38 -10.11 -19.40
N ALA A 156 -5.67 -10.01 -19.05
CA ALA A 156 -6.22 -10.70 -17.89
C ALA A 156 -6.09 -12.24 -17.98
N ARG A 157 -6.32 -12.81 -19.17
CA ARG A 157 -6.20 -14.25 -19.42
C ARG A 157 -4.77 -14.74 -19.25
N GLU A 158 -3.78 -13.97 -19.73
CA GLU A 158 -2.36 -14.27 -19.50
C GLU A 158 -2.00 -14.28 -18.02
N GLN A 159 -2.66 -13.42 -17.22
CA GLN A 159 -2.50 -13.38 -15.77
C GLN A 159 -3.39 -14.39 -15.01
N GLY A 160 -4.08 -15.29 -15.72
CA GLY A 160 -4.88 -16.37 -15.12
C GLY A 160 -6.31 -15.98 -14.71
N ILE A 161 -6.79 -14.79 -15.06
CA ILE A 161 -8.17 -14.35 -14.79
C ILE A 161 -9.03 -14.42 -16.04
N LYS A 162 -10.21 -15.03 -15.92
CA LYS A 162 -11.22 -15.09 -16.99
C LYS A 162 -12.48 -14.35 -16.55
N VAL A 163 -12.82 -13.29 -17.28
CA VAL A 163 -14.10 -12.58 -17.14
C VAL A 163 -14.87 -12.65 -18.45
N ASP A 164 -16.20 -12.56 -18.39
CA ASP A 164 -17.08 -12.76 -19.56
C ASP A 164 -16.92 -11.66 -20.61
N GLY A 165 -16.33 -10.52 -20.23
CA GLY A 165 -16.14 -9.39 -21.13
C GLY A 165 -17.45 -8.68 -21.45
N LYS A 166 -18.47 -8.80 -20.59
CA LYS A 166 -19.66 -7.96 -20.69
C LYS A 166 -19.18 -6.51 -20.65
N GLY A 167 -19.53 -5.73 -21.67
CA GLY A 167 -19.10 -4.34 -21.79
C GLY A 167 -19.43 -3.55 -20.52
N SER A 168 -18.71 -2.45 -20.29
CA SER A 168 -19.04 -1.53 -19.20
C SER A 168 -20.50 -1.09 -19.32
N ILE A 169 -21.16 -0.92 -18.19
CA ILE A 169 -22.54 -0.45 -18.12
C ILE A 169 -22.64 0.93 -18.78
N GLU A 170 -23.38 1.05 -19.89
CA GLU A 170 -23.56 2.31 -20.62
C GLU A 170 -24.93 2.96 -20.34
N GLY A 171 -24.99 4.30 -20.42
CA GLY A 171 -26.24 5.07 -20.47
C GLY A 171 -26.72 5.70 -19.15
N ARG A 172 -27.95 6.25 -19.17
CA ARG A 172 -28.51 7.18 -18.14
C ARG A 172 -28.67 6.61 -16.73
N ASN A 173 -28.46 5.31 -16.52
CA ASN A 173 -28.62 4.65 -15.21
C ASN A 173 -27.30 4.46 -14.42
N ILE A 174 -26.15 4.95 -14.90
CA ILE A 174 -24.85 4.75 -14.22
C ILE A 174 -24.82 5.29 -12.78
N ASN A 175 -25.40 6.47 -12.56
CA ASN A 175 -25.59 7.00 -11.20
C ASN A 175 -26.40 6.03 -10.33
N ASN A 176 -27.39 5.35 -10.90
CA ASN A 176 -28.17 4.35 -10.17
C ASN A 176 -27.33 3.12 -9.80
N TYR A 177 -26.40 2.69 -10.65
CA TYR A 177 -25.48 1.59 -10.33
C TYR A 177 -24.49 1.98 -9.22
N LEU A 178 -23.85 3.14 -9.30
CA LEU A 178 -22.93 3.61 -8.25
C LEU A 178 -23.67 3.84 -6.92
N ASN A 179 -24.86 4.44 -6.97
CA ASN A 179 -25.70 4.62 -5.78
C ASN A 179 -26.16 3.27 -5.21
N ALA A 180 -26.52 2.30 -6.06
CA ALA A 180 -26.91 0.95 -5.62
C ALA A 180 -25.74 0.21 -4.97
N LEU A 181 -24.53 0.28 -5.56
CA LEU A 181 -23.30 -0.27 -5.00
C LEU A 181 -23.03 0.30 -3.61
N LEU A 182 -23.04 1.63 -3.48
CA LEU A 182 -22.82 2.27 -2.19
C LEU A 182 -23.92 1.96 -1.18
N LYS A 183 -25.19 1.96 -1.59
CA LYS A 183 -26.30 1.65 -0.70
C LYS A 183 -26.18 0.22 -0.15
N LEU A 184 -25.83 -0.75 -1.01
CA LEU A 184 -25.56 -2.12 -0.59
C LEU A 184 -24.36 -2.17 0.37
N ALA A 185 -23.25 -1.53 0.00
CA ALA A 185 -22.03 -1.52 0.79
C ALA A 185 -22.26 -0.93 2.18
N LEU A 186 -22.95 0.20 2.29
CA LEU A 186 -23.29 0.85 3.57
C LEU A 186 -24.24 -0.01 4.41
N ALA A 187 -25.27 -0.60 3.78
CA ALA A 187 -26.21 -1.47 4.49
C ALA A 187 -25.56 -2.75 5.04
N LEU A 188 -24.52 -3.27 4.37
CA LEU A 188 -23.71 -4.38 4.87
C LEU A 188 -22.72 -3.90 5.94
N TYR A 189 -22.05 -2.77 5.70
CA TYR A 189 -21.10 -2.15 6.63
C TYR A 189 -21.72 -1.89 7.99
N ASP A 190 -22.95 -1.36 8.05
CA ASP A 190 -23.64 -1.10 9.31
C ASP A 190 -23.97 -2.34 10.13
N LYS A 191 -24.00 -3.52 9.51
CA LYS A 191 -24.20 -4.79 10.23
C LYS A 191 -22.93 -5.28 10.92
N ASP A 192 -21.77 -4.92 10.40
CA ASP A 192 -20.48 -5.44 10.87
C ASP A 192 -19.32 -4.51 10.49
N ARG A 193 -19.26 -3.37 11.19
CA ARG A 193 -18.34 -2.28 10.84
C ARG A 193 -16.88 -2.68 10.98
N GLU A 194 -16.52 -3.34 12.08
CA GLU A 194 -15.14 -3.70 12.40
C GLU A 194 -14.56 -4.66 11.35
N ARG A 195 -15.26 -5.77 11.09
CA ARG A 195 -14.84 -6.74 10.08
C ARG A 195 -14.73 -6.11 8.70
N LEU A 196 -15.78 -5.41 8.24
CA LEU A 196 -15.83 -4.91 6.87
C LEU A 196 -14.88 -3.72 6.64
N ARG A 197 -14.62 -2.92 7.68
CA ARG A 197 -13.55 -1.91 7.71
C ARG A 197 -12.20 -2.57 7.46
N LEU A 198 -11.86 -3.62 8.21
CA LEU A 198 -10.59 -4.32 8.06
C LEU A 198 -10.44 -4.94 6.66
N ILE A 199 -11.45 -5.66 6.17
CA ILE A 199 -11.39 -6.30 4.84
C ILE A 199 -11.22 -5.27 3.74
N TYR A 200 -12.00 -4.18 3.78
CA TYR A 200 -11.85 -3.08 2.82
C TYR A 200 -10.45 -2.47 2.90
N SER A 201 -9.96 -2.24 4.11
CA SER A 201 -8.64 -1.65 4.36
C SER A 201 -7.50 -2.50 3.80
N ILE A 202 -7.49 -3.80 4.10
CA ILE A 202 -6.50 -4.76 3.56
C ILE A 202 -6.60 -4.80 2.04
N SER A 203 -7.81 -4.89 1.49
CA SER A 203 -8.06 -4.98 0.04
C SER A 203 -7.55 -3.74 -0.70
N LYS A 204 -7.91 -2.56 -0.18
CA LYS A 204 -7.54 -1.28 -0.77
C LYS A 204 -6.06 -0.96 -0.59
N GLY A 205 -5.52 -1.20 0.61
CA GLY A 205 -4.11 -1.01 0.91
C GLY A 205 -3.21 -1.89 0.03
N LEU A 206 -3.58 -3.17 -0.14
CA LEU A 206 -2.88 -4.08 -1.05
C LEU A 206 -2.92 -3.60 -2.49
N LEU A 207 -4.10 -3.25 -3.02
CA LEU A 207 -4.23 -2.73 -4.39
C LEU A 207 -3.41 -1.46 -4.59
N GLN A 208 -3.50 -0.50 -3.68
CA GLN A 208 -2.76 0.77 -3.76
C GLN A 208 -1.25 0.56 -3.66
N ASN A 209 -0.78 -0.36 -2.81
CA ASN A 209 0.64 -0.71 -2.76
C ASN A 209 1.13 -1.29 -4.08
N CYS A 210 0.36 -2.19 -4.71
CA CYS A 210 0.71 -2.75 -6.03
C CYS A 210 0.81 -1.65 -7.09
N ASP A 211 -0.22 -0.78 -7.19
CA ASP A 211 -0.26 0.33 -8.15
C ASP A 211 0.89 1.32 -7.95
N TRP A 212 1.18 1.68 -6.69
CA TRP A 212 2.21 2.67 -6.40
C TRP A 212 3.61 2.11 -6.65
N ILE A 213 3.90 0.88 -6.23
CA ILE A 213 5.22 0.28 -6.47
C ILE A 213 5.45 0.04 -7.97
N ALA A 214 4.44 -0.45 -8.72
CA ALA A 214 4.50 -0.59 -10.18
C ALA A 214 4.63 0.75 -10.91
N SER A 215 4.09 1.82 -10.30
CA SER A 215 4.21 3.17 -10.83
C SER A 215 5.60 3.79 -10.60
N SER A 216 6.33 3.29 -9.62
CA SER A 216 7.65 3.76 -9.20
C SER A 216 8.79 3.28 -10.11
N LYS A 217 9.95 3.93 -10.03
CA LYS A 217 11.21 3.42 -10.61
C LYS A 217 11.95 2.46 -9.68
N ILE A 218 11.35 2.11 -8.56
CA ILE A 218 12.01 1.41 -7.46
C ILE A 218 11.76 -0.08 -7.60
N ASP A 219 12.80 -0.89 -7.39
CA ASP A 219 12.66 -2.34 -7.31
C ASP A 219 11.90 -2.71 -6.03
N TYR A 220 10.84 -3.51 -6.18
CA TYR A 220 10.04 -4.00 -5.07
C TYR A 220 10.92 -4.71 -4.02
N ASN A 221 11.89 -5.53 -4.45
CA ASN A 221 12.73 -6.32 -3.54
C ASN A 221 13.64 -5.42 -2.71
N ASP A 222 14.12 -4.32 -3.27
CA ASP A 222 15.02 -3.39 -2.58
C ASP A 222 14.33 -2.59 -1.47
N VAL A 223 13.00 -2.41 -1.57
CA VAL A 223 12.21 -1.61 -0.64
C VAL A 223 11.41 -2.46 0.32
N CYS A 224 10.73 -3.48 -0.18
CA CYS A 224 9.68 -4.21 0.54
C CYS A 224 10.15 -5.54 1.10
N PHE A 225 11.40 -5.95 0.84
CA PHE A 225 11.96 -7.19 1.33
C PHE A 225 13.22 -6.98 2.16
N ILE A 226 13.32 -7.71 3.28
CA ILE A 226 14.53 -7.79 4.09
C ILE A 226 14.89 -9.26 4.31
N ASN A 227 16.17 -9.59 4.11
CA ASN A 227 16.73 -10.89 4.40
C ASN A 227 17.88 -10.73 5.40
N VAL A 228 17.53 -10.46 6.65
CA VAL A 228 18.49 -10.21 7.73
C VAL A 228 18.10 -11.06 8.92
N SER A 229 18.92 -12.03 9.31
CA SER A 229 18.64 -12.88 10.48
C SER A 229 18.98 -12.17 11.80
N ALA A 230 18.52 -12.72 12.93
CA ALA A 230 18.95 -12.26 14.25
C ALA A 230 20.48 -12.33 14.43
N HIS A 231 21.14 -13.32 13.81
CA HIS A 231 22.59 -13.44 13.81
C HIS A 231 23.26 -12.29 13.04
N ASP A 232 22.70 -11.88 11.90
CA ASP A 232 23.20 -10.73 11.14
C ASP A 232 23.05 -9.43 11.92
N ILE A 233 21.96 -9.25 12.67
CA ILE A 233 21.78 -8.11 13.58
C ILE A 233 22.86 -8.12 14.66
N GLU A 234 23.15 -9.27 15.28
CA GLU A 234 24.20 -9.40 16.29
C GLU A 234 25.58 -9.05 15.71
N LYS A 235 25.87 -9.54 14.49
CA LYS A 235 27.12 -9.24 13.78
C LYS A 235 27.26 -7.73 13.52
N LYS A 236 26.23 -7.10 12.96
CA LYS A 236 26.23 -5.64 12.70
C LYS A 236 26.35 -4.80 13.97
N LEU A 237 25.77 -5.27 15.09
CA LEU A 237 25.97 -4.64 16.40
C LEU A 237 27.43 -4.72 16.84
N ARG A 238 28.11 -5.86 16.67
CA ARG A 238 29.54 -6.01 16.99
C ARG A 238 30.38 -5.03 16.17
N GLU A 239 30.20 -5.00 14.85
CA GLU A 239 30.91 -4.10 13.94
C GLU A 239 30.68 -2.62 14.28
N LYS A 240 29.44 -2.25 14.63
CA LYS A 240 29.11 -0.90 15.09
C LYS A 240 29.85 -0.54 16.37
N LEU A 241 29.85 -1.40 17.39
CA LEU A 241 30.54 -1.12 18.65
C LEU A 241 32.06 -1.03 18.46
N GLU A 242 32.64 -1.87 17.61
CA GLU A 242 34.06 -1.81 17.26
C GLU A 242 34.44 -0.47 16.62
N ARG A 243 33.62 0.04 15.68
CA ARG A 243 33.80 1.40 15.10
C ARG A 243 33.71 2.51 16.14
N GLU A 244 32.87 2.32 17.17
CA GLU A 244 32.73 3.26 18.29
C GLU A 244 33.80 3.06 19.39
N SER A 245 34.82 2.21 19.16
CA SER A 245 35.83 1.83 20.18
C SER A 245 35.23 1.26 21.46
N LYS A 246 34.09 0.56 21.36
CA LYS A 246 33.38 -0.08 22.48
C LYS A 246 33.49 -1.60 22.37
N LYS A 247 33.58 -2.27 23.52
CA LYS A 247 33.60 -3.73 23.59
C LYS A 247 32.19 -4.30 23.48
N TYR A 248 31.97 -5.20 22.54
CA TYR A 248 30.75 -6.01 22.51
C TYR A 248 30.73 -6.99 23.70
N VAL A 249 29.63 -6.99 24.44
CA VAL A 249 29.35 -7.97 25.49
C VAL A 249 28.02 -8.63 25.15
N LYS A 250 28.04 -9.96 25.01
CA LYS A 250 26.81 -10.73 24.78
C LYS A 250 25.91 -10.59 26.00
N ARG A 251 24.67 -10.15 25.78
CA ARG A 251 23.68 -9.97 26.85
C ARG A 251 22.67 -11.11 26.81
N GLU A 252 22.36 -11.66 27.97
CA GLU A 252 21.31 -12.68 28.11
C GLU A 252 19.96 -12.13 27.64
N PHE A 253 19.65 -10.88 27.97
CA PHE A 253 18.45 -10.16 27.51
C PHE A 253 18.26 -10.21 25.99
N HIS A 254 19.32 -10.04 25.20
CA HIS A 254 19.26 -10.15 23.72
C HIS A 254 18.90 -11.56 23.28
N SER A 255 19.46 -12.57 23.94
CA SER A 255 19.21 -13.98 23.63
C SER A 255 17.78 -14.40 24.00
N ILE A 256 17.23 -13.87 25.10
CA ILE A 256 15.83 -14.10 25.49
C ILE A 256 14.88 -13.54 24.44
N CYS A 257 15.07 -12.27 24.04
CA CYS A 257 14.23 -11.65 23.01
C CYS A 257 14.32 -12.38 21.66
N ALA A 258 15.52 -12.78 21.24
CA ALA A 258 15.75 -13.47 19.97
C ALA A 258 15.08 -14.85 19.86
N ASN A 259 14.87 -15.54 20.99
CA ASN A 259 14.33 -16.91 21.01
C ASN A 259 12.85 -16.98 21.41
N THR A 260 12.23 -15.84 21.75
CA THR A 260 10.83 -15.81 22.19
C THR A 260 9.92 -15.63 20.97
N TYR A 261 8.80 -16.38 20.96
CA TYR A 261 7.75 -16.30 19.95
C TYR A 261 6.52 -15.57 20.51
N GLY A 262 5.80 -14.86 19.64
CA GLY A 262 4.63 -14.08 20.03
C GLY A 262 5.01 -12.72 20.63
N ASP A 263 4.09 -12.15 21.40
CA ASP A 263 4.20 -10.80 21.95
C ASP A 263 5.12 -10.75 23.18
N ILE A 264 5.91 -9.68 23.30
CA ILE A 264 6.87 -9.49 24.39
C ILE A 264 6.76 -8.09 24.98
N VAL A 265 6.76 -8.02 26.31
CA VAL A 265 7.00 -6.77 27.05
C VAL A 265 8.43 -6.81 27.60
N ALA A 266 9.32 -6.03 27.01
CA ALA A 266 10.73 -5.99 27.37
C ALA A 266 11.04 -4.79 28.29
N ILE A 267 11.31 -5.07 29.57
CA ILE A 267 11.65 -4.04 30.57
C ILE A 267 13.13 -4.14 30.90
N ALA A 268 13.90 -3.12 30.52
CA ALA A 268 15.33 -3.02 30.80
C ALA A 268 15.76 -1.55 30.95
N PRO A 269 16.81 -1.26 31.73
CA PRO A 269 17.30 0.11 31.90
C PRO A 269 17.83 0.69 30.57
N THR A 270 17.94 2.02 30.51
CA THR A 270 18.54 2.71 29.37
C THR A 270 19.97 2.23 29.15
N GLY A 271 20.38 2.11 27.88
CA GLY A 271 21.70 1.57 27.52
C GLY A 271 21.81 0.04 27.48
N SER A 272 20.79 -0.72 27.89
CA SER A 272 20.79 -2.19 27.76
C SER A 272 20.69 -2.72 26.32
N GLY A 273 20.46 -1.83 25.34
CA GLY A 273 20.29 -2.19 23.93
C GLY A 273 18.92 -2.80 23.65
N LYS A 274 17.85 -2.17 24.15
CA LYS A 274 16.45 -2.58 23.93
C LYS A 274 16.11 -2.67 22.45
N THR A 275 16.51 -1.66 21.67
CA THR A 275 16.23 -1.63 20.23
C THR A 275 16.87 -2.81 19.49
N GLU A 276 18.14 -3.15 19.76
CA GLU A 276 18.77 -4.31 19.13
C GLU A 276 18.13 -5.63 19.57
N ALA A 277 17.68 -5.75 20.82
CA ALA A 277 16.90 -6.89 21.28
C ALA A 277 15.57 -7.03 20.52
N ALA A 278 14.88 -5.89 20.29
CA ALA A 278 13.64 -5.85 19.53
C ALA A 278 13.85 -6.20 18.05
N LEU A 279 14.96 -5.77 17.44
CA LEU A 279 15.34 -6.20 16.09
C LEU A 279 15.56 -7.71 16.02
N MET A 280 16.25 -8.31 16.99
CA MET A 280 16.47 -9.76 17.03
C MET A 280 15.15 -10.53 17.23
N TRP A 281 14.26 -10.04 18.10
CA TRP A 281 12.92 -10.58 18.27
C TRP A 281 12.11 -10.56 16.97
N ALA A 282 12.09 -9.41 16.28
CA ALA A 282 11.32 -9.23 15.06
C ALA A 282 11.70 -10.25 13.97
N GLN A 283 12.98 -10.65 13.91
CA GLN A 283 13.44 -11.64 12.93
C GLN A 283 13.02 -13.08 13.25
N ASN A 284 12.72 -13.41 14.50
CA ASN A 284 12.28 -14.76 14.88
C ASN A 284 10.90 -15.09 14.29
N SER A 285 10.06 -14.08 14.12
CA SER A 285 8.66 -14.23 13.67
C SER A 285 8.50 -14.34 12.13
N ARG A 286 9.59 -14.50 11.36
CA ARG A 286 9.60 -14.52 9.88
C ARG A 286 8.78 -13.38 9.26
N THR A 287 8.86 -12.19 9.85
CA THR A 287 8.01 -11.07 9.42
C THR A 287 8.49 -10.45 8.13
N SER A 288 7.53 -10.03 7.31
CA SER A 288 7.81 -9.33 6.05
C SER A 288 8.29 -7.89 6.25
N LYS A 289 8.02 -7.30 7.43
CA LYS A 289 8.30 -5.90 7.73
C LYS A 289 8.47 -5.67 9.24
N ILE A 290 9.29 -4.68 9.59
CA ILE A 290 9.51 -4.20 10.96
C ILE A 290 9.04 -2.75 11.05
N ILE A 291 8.24 -2.42 12.06
CA ILE A 291 7.73 -1.06 12.28
C ILE A 291 8.08 -0.63 13.70
N PHE A 292 8.95 0.37 13.83
CA PHE A 292 9.23 1.05 15.09
C PHE A 292 8.31 2.25 15.27
N LEU A 293 7.63 2.29 16.41
CA LEU A 293 6.78 3.39 16.84
C LEU A 293 7.46 4.09 18.01
N MET A 294 7.78 5.36 17.79
CA MET A 294 8.56 6.20 18.69
C MET A 294 7.66 7.26 19.35
N PRO A 295 8.04 7.75 20.55
CA PRO A 295 7.29 8.82 21.22
C PRO A 295 7.40 10.16 20.50
N THR A 296 8.55 10.46 19.88
CA THR A 296 8.84 11.78 19.30
C THR A 296 9.45 11.69 17.91
N MET A 297 9.33 12.79 17.16
CA MET A 297 9.97 12.92 15.84
C MET A 297 11.50 12.92 15.94
N VAL A 298 12.08 13.50 16.99
CA VAL A 298 13.54 13.56 17.17
C VAL A 298 14.12 12.16 17.38
N THR A 299 13.48 11.36 18.25
CA THR A 299 13.87 9.96 18.46
C THR A 299 13.64 9.11 17.21
N SER A 300 12.59 9.43 16.43
CA SER A 300 12.33 8.77 15.13
C SER A 300 13.46 9.02 14.13
N ASN A 301 13.89 10.28 13.96
CA ASN A 301 14.99 10.64 13.05
C ASN A 301 16.29 9.92 13.43
N SER A 302 16.64 9.97 14.72
CA SER A 302 17.85 9.32 15.23
C SER A 302 17.84 7.81 15.01
N LEU A 303 16.69 7.15 15.26
CA LEU A 303 16.56 5.73 15.03
C LEU A 303 16.63 5.39 13.53
N TYR A 304 15.96 6.16 12.68
CA TYR A 304 15.99 5.96 11.23
C TYR A 304 17.42 6.00 10.67
N GLU A 305 18.21 7.02 11.04
CA GLU A 305 19.62 7.13 10.61
C GLU A 305 20.45 5.95 11.09
N ARG A 306 20.22 5.51 12.34
CA ARG A 306 20.91 4.35 12.91
C ARG A 306 20.57 3.06 12.15
N LEU A 307 19.29 2.82 11.85
CA LEU A 307 18.85 1.62 11.14
C LEU A 307 19.37 1.59 9.70
N SER A 308 19.24 2.70 8.96
CA SER A 308 19.66 2.82 7.57
C SER A 308 21.17 2.85 7.35
N THR A 309 21.95 3.17 8.38
CA THR A 309 23.42 3.21 8.32
C THR A 309 24.08 1.94 8.85
N CYS A 310 23.50 1.34 9.89
CA CYS A 310 24.17 0.24 10.61
C CYS A 310 23.53 -1.14 10.36
N TYR A 311 22.23 -1.21 10.05
CA TYR A 311 21.50 -2.48 10.11
C TYR A 311 20.86 -2.89 8.79
N PHE A 312 20.41 -1.95 7.96
CA PHE A 312 19.65 -2.24 6.75
C PHE A 312 20.03 -1.29 5.61
N PRO A 313 19.87 -1.71 4.34
CA PRO A 313 20.00 -0.81 3.20
C PRO A 313 19.06 0.39 3.32
N LYS A 314 19.55 1.59 2.98
CA LYS A 314 18.76 2.83 3.04
C LYS A 314 17.47 2.76 2.22
N THR A 315 17.47 2.05 1.09
CA THR A 315 16.30 1.84 0.22
C THR A 315 15.16 1.08 0.90
N SER A 316 15.49 0.15 1.80
CA SER A 316 14.54 -0.65 2.57
C SER A 316 14.06 0.02 3.86
N CYS A 317 14.64 1.17 4.20
CA CYS A 317 14.34 1.93 5.40
C CYS A 317 13.37 3.08 5.12
N GLY A 318 12.50 3.34 6.07
CA GLY A 318 11.58 4.45 5.98
C GLY A 318 11.33 5.23 7.26
N LEU A 319 10.89 6.47 7.07
CA LEU A 319 10.63 7.43 8.14
C LEU A 319 9.31 8.14 7.88
N SER A 320 8.40 8.09 8.85
CA SER A 320 7.11 8.76 8.73
C SER A 320 6.73 9.50 10.01
N HIS A 321 6.53 10.80 9.89
CA HIS A 321 5.95 11.69 10.90
C HIS A 321 5.62 13.03 10.21
N SER A 322 4.95 13.94 10.91
CA SER A 322 4.50 15.22 10.31
C SER A 322 5.64 16.08 9.75
N GLY A 323 6.86 15.98 10.32
CA GLY A 323 8.06 16.66 9.85
C GLY A 323 8.97 15.88 8.89
N ALA A 324 8.61 14.66 8.47
CA ALA A 324 9.51 13.79 7.70
C ALA A 324 9.88 14.38 6.33
N GLU A 325 8.96 15.11 5.70
CA GLU A 325 9.20 15.77 4.41
C GLU A 325 10.29 16.84 4.53
N THR A 326 10.21 17.68 5.56
CA THR A 326 11.23 18.69 5.86
C THR A 326 12.57 18.03 6.23
N TYR A 327 12.53 16.90 6.93
CA TYR A 327 13.72 16.13 7.25
C TYR A 327 14.48 15.69 5.99
N PHE A 328 13.79 15.01 5.07
CA PHE A 328 14.40 14.54 3.82
C PHE A 328 14.88 15.69 2.93
N TYR A 329 14.11 16.79 2.85
CA TYR A 329 14.51 17.98 2.10
C TYR A 329 15.79 18.64 2.63
N ARG A 330 15.98 18.70 3.96
CA ARG A 330 17.22 19.23 4.55
C ARG A 330 18.39 18.30 4.26
N LYS A 331 18.20 16.99 4.42
CA LYS A 331 19.23 15.99 4.14
C LYS A 331 19.69 15.98 2.68
N SER A 332 18.77 16.12 1.73
CA SER A 332 19.14 16.17 0.32
C SER A 332 20.01 17.39 -0.03
N LYS A 333 19.83 18.52 0.67
CA LYS A 333 20.67 19.72 0.50
C LYS A 333 22.07 19.55 1.11
N GLU A 334 22.17 18.86 2.24
CA GLU A 334 23.46 18.60 2.91
C GLU A 334 24.35 17.67 2.06
N ASP A 335 23.78 16.68 1.38
CA ASP A 335 24.51 15.66 0.62
C ASP A 335 25.00 16.14 -0.78
N GLU A 336 24.85 17.42 -1.15
CA GLU A 336 25.14 18.00 -2.48
C GLU A 336 24.53 17.23 -3.68
N LYS A 337 23.55 16.36 -3.43
CA LYS A 337 22.84 15.65 -4.48
C LYS A 337 21.86 16.60 -5.16
N GLU A 338 22.05 16.80 -6.46
CA GLU A 338 21.17 17.59 -7.31
C GLU A 338 19.71 17.11 -7.16
N ASN A 339 18.87 17.91 -6.49
CA ASN A 339 17.39 17.84 -6.40
C ASN A 339 16.72 16.47 -6.70
N ASP A 340 17.15 15.39 -6.04
CA ASP A 340 16.45 14.09 -6.09
C ASP A 340 15.30 14.04 -5.06
N TYR A 341 14.59 15.16 -4.90
CA TYR A 341 13.39 15.24 -4.07
C TYR A 341 12.22 14.62 -4.85
N ASP A 342 12.13 13.30 -4.79
CA ASP A 342 11.02 12.57 -5.39
C ASP A 342 9.81 12.56 -4.44
N LYS A 343 8.79 13.36 -4.77
CA LYS A 343 7.50 13.38 -4.05
C LYS A 343 6.88 11.98 -3.95
N PHE A 344 7.13 11.12 -4.93
CA PHE A 344 6.63 9.76 -4.97
C PHE A 344 7.30 8.90 -3.89
N GLN A 345 8.61 9.04 -3.70
CA GLN A 345 9.31 8.40 -2.59
C GLN A 345 8.77 8.88 -1.23
N ILE A 346 8.52 10.18 -1.05
CA ILE A 346 7.94 10.69 0.19
C ILE A 346 6.54 10.10 0.45
N LEU A 347 5.75 9.89 -0.60
CA LEU A 347 4.45 9.26 -0.48
C LEU A 347 4.57 7.80 -0.02
N HIS A 348 5.54 7.05 -0.54
CA HIS A 348 5.85 5.68 -0.10
C HIS A 348 6.23 5.63 1.38
N GLN A 349 7.04 6.59 1.83
CA GLN A 349 7.41 6.75 3.23
C GLN A 349 6.18 6.96 4.13
N LYS A 350 5.29 7.88 3.74
CA LYS A 350 4.05 8.17 4.48
C LYS A 350 3.08 6.98 4.53
N ALA A 351 3.09 6.12 3.51
CA ALA A 351 2.25 4.92 3.39
C ALA A 351 2.83 3.65 4.07
N PHE A 352 3.99 3.74 4.71
CA PHE A 352 4.66 2.59 5.35
C PHE A 352 5.03 1.48 4.35
N ILE A 353 5.41 1.83 3.12
CA ILE A 353 5.81 0.85 2.09
C ILE A 353 7.17 0.18 2.40
N PRO A 354 8.23 0.89 2.85
CA PRO A 354 9.52 0.28 3.17
C PRO A 354 9.44 -0.86 4.21
N ALA A 355 10.30 -1.87 4.07
CA ALA A 355 10.33 -3.06 4.92
C ALA A 355 10.76 -2.77 6.37
N VAL A 356 11.52 -1.70 6.60
CA VAL A 356 11.91 -1.25 7.94
C VAL A 356 11.44 0.18 8.14
N MET A 357 10.31 0.34 8.82
CA MET A 357 9.71 1.64 9.10
C MET A 357 10.07 2.15 10.48
N VAL A 358 10.37 3.44 10.57
CA VAL A 358 10.39 4.20 11.82
C VAL A 358 9.33 5.27 11.72
N SER A 359 8.47 5.37 12.73
CA SER A 359 7.40 6.35 12.75
C SER A 359 7.09 6.81 14.16
N THR A 360 6.38 7.93 14.31
CA THR A 360 5.78 8.24 15.61
C THR A 360 4.53 7.39 15.82
N VAL A 361 4.23 7.08 17.07
CA VAL A 361 3.02 6.29 17.42
C VAL A 361 1.74 6.93 16.88
N ASP A 362 1.66 8.27 16.84
CA ASP A 362 0.48 9.02 16.33
C ASP A 362 0.19 8.70 14.86
N GLN A 363 1.21 8.39 14.06
CA GLN A 363 1.00 8.02 12.67
C GLN A 363 0.23 6.71 12.54
N LEU A 364 0.43 5.77 13.46
CA LEU A 364 -0.37 4.55 13.51
C LEU A 364 -1.74 4.85 14.11
N LEU A 365 -1.83 5.47 15.29
CA LEU A 365 -3.12 5.70 15.95
C LEU A 365 -4.09 6.56 15.11
N SER A 366 -3.56 7.44 14.26
CA SER A 366 -4.39 8.24 13.34
C SER A 366 -5.19 7.40 12.33
N THR A 367 -4.86 6.13 12.10
CA THR A 367 -5.61 5.25 11.20
C THR A 367 -7.02 4.97 11.70
N GLU A 368 -7.23 5.01 13.03
CA GLU A 368 -8.54 4.78 13.64
C GLU A 368 -9.57 5.88 13.32
N PHE A 369 -9.11 7.06 12.88
CA PHE A 369 -9.99 8.13 12.40
C PHE A 369 -10.34 8.02 10.91
N HIS A 370 -9.91 6.96 10.21
CA HIS A 370 -10.11 6.74 8.77
C HIS A 370 -9.63 7.89 7.87
N THR A 371 -8.59 8.61 8.29
CA THR A 371 -8.04 9.75 7.54
C THR A 371 -6.72 9.43 6.84
N GLY A 372 -6.42 10.18 5.77
CA GLY A 372 -5.14 10.06 5.06
C GLY A 372 -4.92 8.66 4.45
N LEU A 373 -3.75 8.08 4.74
CA LEU A 373 -3.28 6.80 4.17
C LEU A 373 -3.57 5.60 5.06
N TRP A 374 -4.71 5.62 5.77
CA TRP A 374 -5.04 4.62 6.77
C TRP A 374 -5.10 3.19 6.20
N ASN A 375 -5.65 3.01 4.99
CA ASN A 375 -5.72 1.69 4.35
C ASN A 375 -4.31 1.11 4.09
N GLN A 376 -3.39 1.93 3.58
CA GLN A 376 -2.00 1.50 3.35
C GLN A 376 -1.29 1.19 4.66
N LYS A 377 -1.46 2.04 5.68
CA LYS A 377 -0.84 1.84 6.99
C LYS A 377 -1.35 0.59 7.69
N GLU A 378 -2.65 0.30 7.63
CA GLU A 378 -3.21 -0.93 8.17
C GLU A 378 -2.78 -2.16 7.38
N TYR A 379 -2.78 -2.09 6.05
CA TYR A 379 -2.20 -3.16 5.24
C TYR A 379 -0.74 -3.40 5.59
N ALA A 380 0.03 -2.34 5.87
CA ALA A 380 1.42 -2.44 6.30
C ALA A 380 1.57 -3.13 7.67
N LEU A 381 0.53 -3.29 8.50
CA LEU A 381 0.61 -4.08 9.73
C LEU A 381 0.49 -5.58 9.47
N VAL A 382 -0.07 -5.99 8.32
CA VAL A 382 -0.30 -7.39 7.99
C VAL A 382 1.03 -8.12 7.83
N GLY A 383 1.33 -9.02 8.76
CA GLY A 383 2.57 -9.81 8.75
C GLY A 383 3.82 -9.01 9.17
N SER A 384 3.62 -7.96 9.95
CA SER A 384 4.68 -7.07 10.45
C SER A 384 4.99 -7.29 11.92
N SER A 385 6.26 -7.14 12.29
CA SER A 385 6.68 -6.98 13.68
C SER A 385 6.54 -5.51 14.06
N VAL A 386 5.62 -5.19 14.98
CA VAL A 386 5.39 -3.82 15.44
C VAL A 386 6.05 -3.64 16.81
N ILE A 387 6.92 -2.64 16.93
CA ILE A 387 7.73 -2.37 18.12
C ILE A 387 7.38 -0.99 18.63
N PHE A 388 6.73 -0.94 19.80
CA PHE A 388 6.52 0.30 20.53
C PHE A 388 7.73 0.56 21.43
N ASP A 389 8.60 1.51 21.04
CA ASP A 389 9.79 1.83 21.82
C ASP A 389 9.51 3.00 22.78
N GLU A 390 10.14 2.94 23.95
CA GLU A 390 9.98 3.92 25.04
C GLU A 390 8.51 4.25 25.38
N ILE A 391 7.67 3.21 25.54
CA ILE A 391 6.23 3.33 25.86
C ILE A 391 5.95 4.27 27.05
N HIS A 392 6.84 4.27 28.05
CA HIS A 392 6.70 5.14 29.24
C HIS A 392 6.83 6.65 28.93
N ALA A 393 7.35 7.00 27.76
CA ALA A 393 7.49 8.38 27.30
C ALA A 393 6.32 8.83 26.42
N TYR A 394 5.30 7.99 26.22
CA TYR A 394 4.13 8.35 25.44
C TYR A 394 3.23 9.25 26.28
N ASP A 395 2.55 10.18 25.62
CA ASP A 395 1.54 11.01 26.28
C ASP A 395 0.38 10.13 26.77
N SER A 396 -0.15 10.43 27.96
CA SER A 396 -1.26 9.66 28.53
C SER A 396 -2.52 9.70 27.66
N TYR A 397 -2.76 10.81 26.95
CA TYR A 397 -3.82 10.91 25.96
C TYR A 397 -3.58 9.97 24.78
N THR A 398 -2.35 9.89 24.28
CA THR A 398 -1.96 9.02 23.16
C THR A 398 -2.13 7.54 23.49
N ILE A 399 -1.90 7.12 24.75
CA ILE A 399 -2.16 5.74 25.20
C ILE A 399 -3.67 5.45 25.33
N GLY A 400 -4.49 6.47 25.57
CA GLY A 400 -5.92 6.33 25.80
C GLY A 400 -6.80 6.35 24.54
N LEU A 401 -6.21 6.61 23.37
CA LEU A 401 -6.85 6.47 22.04
C LEU A 401 -6.89 5.00 21.63
#